data_AF-A0A845LZ65-F1
#
_entry.id   AF-A0A845LZ65-F1
#
_cell.length_a   1.000
_cell.length_b   1.000
_cell.length_c   1.000
_cell.angle_alpha   90.00
_cell.angle_beta   90.00
_cell.angle_gamma   90.00
#
_symmetry.space_group_name_H-M   'P 1'
#
loop_
_entity.id
_entity.type
_entity.pdbx_description
1 polymer ?
#
loop_
_entity_poly.entity_id
_entity_poly.type
_entity_poly.pdbx_seq_one_letter_code
_entity_poly.pdbx_strand_id
1 'polypeptide(L)'
;MFEDLGEFLGGTIIFLYGLTILNFFVKWVNKKFRAQIKKNDLVFKGFSALMKVVVKYHKVFGVMTIGALLLHFLVQFFTYGFSLTGAMAASVLIFQVALGGYGFYRKKRGGLWLKLHRGIAVLLMIAIYLHVE
;
A
#
# COMPACT_ATOMS: atom_id res chain seq x y z
N MET A 1 -18.64 11.16 16.27
CA MET A 1 -19.09 10.85 14.89
C MET A 1 -18.05 11.21 13.84
N PHE A 2 -17.68 12.49 13.65
CA PHE A 2 -16.64 12.85 12.67
C PHE A 2 -15.24 12.37 13.08
N GLU A 3 -14.92 12.41 14.37
CA GLU A 3 -13.70 11.84 14.95
C GLU A 3 -13.60 10.33 14.70
N ASP A 4 -14.61 9.55 15.11
CA ASP A 4 -14.67 8.10 14.88
C ASP A 4 -14.56 7.73 13.39
N LEU A 5 -15.20 8.52 12.52
CA LEU A 5 -15.10 8.35 11.07
C LEU A 5 -13.68 8.63 10.57
N GLY A 6 -13.03 9.67 11.09
CA GLY A 6 -11.65 10.01 10.78
C GLY A 6 -10.68 8.89 11.17
N GLU A 7 -10.82 8.35 12.37
CA GLU A 7 -10.03 7.20 12.87
C GLU A 7 -10.25 5.96 12.01
N PHE A 8 -11.51 5.62 11.71
CA PHE A 8 -11.85 4.49 10.84
C PHE A 8 -11.23 4.63 9.44
N LEU A 9 -11.26 5.83 8.84
CA LEU A 9 -10.63 6.09 7.55
C LEU A 9 -9.10 5.99 7.63
N GLY A 10 -8.50 6.47 8.73
CA GLY A 10 -7.06 6.32 8.99
C GLY A 10 -6.64 4.85 9.07
N GLY A 11 -7.35 4.06 9.86
CA GLY A 11 -7.15 2.60 9.94
C GLY A 11 -7.36 1.89 8.60
N THR A 12 -8.35 2.32 7.82
CA THR A 12 -8.61 1.80 6.47
C THR A 12 -7.44 2.07 5.53
N ILE A 13 -6.84 3.26 5.58
CA ILE A 13 -5.63 3.60 4.80
C ILE A 13 -4.49 2.65 5.17
N ILE A 14 -4.21 2.48 6.46
CA ILE A 14 -3.15 1.60 6.96
C ILE A 14 -3.38 0.16 6.50
N PHE A 15 -4.61 -0.36 6.62
CA PHE A 15 -4.96 -1.71 6.21
C PHE A 15 -4.77 -1.93 4.70
N LEU A 16 -5.35 -1.06 3.87
CA LEU A 16 -5.24 -1.15 2.42
C LEU A 16 -3.78 -0.99 1.95
N TYR A 17 -3.06 -0.05 2.56
CA TYR A 17 -1.64 0.13 2.31
C TYR A 17 -0.85 -1.13 2.69
N GLY A 18 -1.13 -1.76 3.84
CA GLY A 18 -0.55 -3.04 4.25
C GLY A 18 -0.76 -4.13 3.19
N LEU A 19 -1.97 -4.25 2.64
CA LEU A 19 -2.25 -5.17 1.52
C LEU A 19 -1.45 -4.82 0.25
N THR A 20 -1.19 -3.53 -0.02
CA THR A 20 -0.32 -3.15 -1.14
C THR A 20 1.13 -3.58 -0.93
N ILE A 21 1.70 -3.42 0.27
CA ILE A 21 3.07 -3.85 0.58
C ILE A 21 3.17 -5.38 0.57
N LEU A 22 2.13 -6.09 1.02
CA LEU A 22 2.11 -7.55 1.07
C LEU A 22 2.47 -8.19 -0.28
N ASN A 23 2.15 -7.53 -1.40
CA ASN A 23 2.56 -7.94 -2.76
C ASN A 23 4.09 -8.11 -2.91
N PHE A 24 4.89 -7.25 -2.28
CA PHE A 24 6.35 -7.40 -2.25
C PHE A 24 6.76 -8.67 -1.49
N PHE A 25 6.23 -8.85 -0.29
CA PHE A 25 6.55 -9.99 0.57
C PHE A 25 6.14 -11.33 -0.05
N VAL A 26 4.90 -11.46 -0.55
CA VAL A 26 4.45 -12.72 -1.19
C VAL A 26 5.28 -13.04 -2.43
N LYS A 27 5.70 -12.04 -3.22
CA LYS A 27 6.60 -12.26 -4.36
C LYS A 27 8.00 -12.68 -3.92
N TRP A 28 8.51 -12.09 -2.85
CA TRP A 28 9.81 -12.47 -2.29
C TRP A 28 9.78 -13.90 -1.73
N VAL A 29 8.76 -14.25 -0.93
CA VAL A 29 8.57 -15.60 -0.40
C VAL A 29 8.46 -16.61 -1.54
N ASN A 30 7.62 -16.34 -2.55
CA ASN A 30 7.52 -17.21 -3.72
C ASN A 30 8.87 -17.38 -4.42
N LYS A 31 9.64 -16.30 -4.62
CA LYS A 31 10.95 -16.39 -5.28
C LYS A 31 11.95 -17.23 -4.48
N LYS A 32 11.99 -17.06 -3.15
CA LYS A 32 13.00 -17.69 -2.29
C LYS A 32 12.64 -19.12 -1.87
N PHE A 33 11.35 -19.40 -1.68
CA PHE A 33 10.89 -20.64 -1.04
C PHE A 33 9.96 -21.50 -1.92
N ARG A 34 9.86 -21.24 -3.23
CA ARG A 34 8.95 -21.99 -4.13
C ARG A 34 9.11 -23.49 -4.03
N ALA A 35 10.36 -23.98 -3.98
CA ALA A 35 10.67 -25.39 -3.97
C ALA A 35 10.16 -26.06 -2.68
N GLN A 36 10.33 -25.39 -1.54
CA GLN A 36 9.83 -25.84 -0.24
C GLN A 36 8.30 -25.82 -0.20
N ILE A 37 7.68 -24.74 -0.68
CA ILE A 37 6.21 -24.59 -0.73
C ILE A 37 5.59 -25.72 -1.55
N LYS A 38 6.19 -26.10 -2.68
CA LYS A 38 5.70 -27.19 -3.56
C LYS A 38 5.80 -28.59 -2.95
N LYS A 39 6.54 -28.80 -1.86
CA LYS A 39 6.63 -30.12 -1.21
C LYS A 39 5.35 -30.51 -0.48
N ASN A 40 4.48 -29.55 -0.17
CA ASN A 40 3.21 -29.78 0.50
C ASN A 40 2.07 -29.16 -0.33
N ASP A 41 1.20 -30.00 -0.86
CA ASP A 41 0.11 -29.57 -1.74
C ASP A 41 -0.87 -28.61 -1.08
N LEU A 42 -1.16 -28.79 0.21
CA LEU A 42 -2.08 -27.91 0.95
C LEU A 42 -1.47 -26.51 1.13
N VAL A 43 -0.19 -26.44 1.52
CA VAL A 43 0.55 -25.18 1.63
C VAL A 43 0.69 -24.51 0.27
N PHE A 44 0.99 -25.27 -0.80
CA PHE A 44 1.09 -24.74 -2.15
C PHE A 44 -0.23 -24.16 -2.65
N LYS A 45 -1.36 -24.86 -2.45
CA LYS A 45 -2.69 -24.38 -2.83
C LYS A 45 -3.06 -23.11 -2.07
N GLY A 46 -2.90 -23.10 -0.75
CA GLY A 46 -3.21 -21.94 0.08
C GLY A 46 -2.36 -20.71 -0.28
N PHE A 47 -1.04 -20.89 -0.40
CA PHE A 47 -0.14 -19.82 -0.79
C PHE A 47 -0.42 -19.30 -2.20
N SER A 48 -0.71 -20.19 -3.15
CA SER A 48 -1.04 -19.79 -4.52
C SER A 48 -2.34 -18.99 -4.59
N ALA A 49 -3.35 -19.35 -3.79
CA ALA A 49 -4.59 -18.60 -3.68
C ALA A 49 -4.35 -17.20 -3.09
N LEU A 50 -3.61 -17.11 -1.98
CA LEU A 50 -3.22 -15.83 -1.37
C LEU A 50 -2.45 -14.96 -2.37
N MET A 51 -1.43 -15.53 -3.03
CA MET A 51 -0.62 -14.80 -4.01
C MET A 51 -1.48 -14.30 -5.16
N LYS A 52 -2.42 -15.11 -5.66
CA LYS A 52 -3.34 -14.72 -6.73
C LYS A 52 -4.17 -13.50 -6.32
N VAL A 53 -4.73 -13.50 -5.11
CA VAL A 53 -5.53 -12.37 -4.60
C VAL A 53 -4.64 -11.13 -4.44
N VAL A 54 -3.55 -11.23 -3.70
CA VAL A 54 -2.69 -10.07 -3.38
C VAL A 54 -2.12 -9.44 -4.65
N VAL A 55 -1.60 -10.25 -5.58
CA VAL A 55 -0.99 -9.73 -6.81
C VAL A 55 -2.04 -9.17 -7.77
N LYS A 56 -3.20 -9.82 -7.90
CA LYS A 56 -4.29 -9.36 -8.79
C LYS A 56 -4.89 -8.04 -8.30
N TYR A 57 -5.12 -7.91 -7.00
CA TYR A 57 -5.83 -6.76 -6.42
C TYR A 57 -4.90 -5.66 -5.90
N HIS A 58 -3.57 -5.83 -5.92
CA HIS A 58 -2.60 -4.81 -5.50
C HIS A 58 -2.89 -3.40 -6.05
N LYS A 59 -3.22 -3.28 -7.35
CA LYS A 59 -3.58 -1.99 -7.95
C LYS A 59 -4.87 -1.41 -7.35
N VAL A 60 -5.87 -2.27 -7.17
CA VAL A 60 -7.18 -1.88 -6.62
C VAL A 60 -7.02 -1.40 -5.19
N PHE A 61 -6.21 -2.09 -4.37
CA PHE A 61 -5.88 -1.65 -3.02
C PHE A 61 -5.27 -0.24 -3.03
N GLY A 62 -4.27 0.03 -3.88
CA GLY A 62 -3.66 1.36 -3.97
C GLY A 62 -4.62 2.47 -4.42
N VAL A 63 -5.56 2.19 -5.31
CA VAL A 63 -6.60 3.14 -5.71
C VAL A 63 -7.58 3.40 -4.55
N MET A 64 -8.02 2.35 -3.85
CA MET A 64 -8.89 2.49 -2.68
C MET A 64 -8.19 3.24 -1.55
N THR A 65 -6.87 3.07 -1.38
CA THR A 65 -6.08 3.85 -0.41
C THR A 65 -6.12 5.34 -0.71
N ILE A 66 -6.03 5.77 -1.99
CA ILE A 66 -6.21 7.20 -2.33
C ILE A 66 -7.63 7.67 -2.02
N GLY A 67 -8.64 6.88 -2.35
CA GLY A 67 -10.03 7.24 -2.02
C GLY A 67 -10.22 7.46 -0.52
N ALA A 68 -9.72 6.54 0.30
CA ALA A 68 -9.75 6.67 1.76
C ALA A 68 -8.92 7.86 2.26
N LEU A 69 -7.75 8.13 1.66
CA LEU A 69 -6.92 9.29 2.00
C LEU A 69 -7.65 10.62 1.77
N LEU A 70 -8.32 10.79 0.62
CA LEU A 70 -9.04 12.02 0.32
C LEU A 70 -10.18 12.26 1.32
N LEU A 71 -10.93 11.21 1.65
CA LEU A 71 -11.99 11.30 2.66
C LEU A 71 -11.42 11.57 4.06
N HIS A 72 -10.35 10.87 4.45
CA HIS A 72 -9.69 11.06 5.75
C HIS A 72 -9.19 12.50 5.89
N PHE A 73 -8.50 13.02 4.88
CA PHE A 73 -8.02 14.41 4.85
C PHE A 73 -9.16 15.41 4.97
N LEU A 74 -10.26 15.22 4.22
CA LEU A 74 -11.42 16.10 4.30
C LEU A 74 -12.00 16.15 5.72
N VAL A 75 -12.27 14.98 6.31
CA VAL A 75 -12.85 14.87 7.65
C VAL A 75 -11.92 15.46 8.71
N GLN A 76 -10.64 15.10 8.68
CA GLN A 76 -9.65 15.60 9.64
C GLN A 76 -9.42 17.11 9.50
N PHE A 77 -9.34 17.63 8.28
CA PHE A 77 -9.15 19.06 8.04
C PHE A 77 -10.29 19.91 8.59
N PHE A 78 -11.54 19.49 8.40
CA PHE A 78 -12.68 20.22 8.97
C PHE A 78 -12.84 20.05 10.49
N THR A 79 -12.29 18.98 11.07
CA THR A 79 -12.42 18.70 12.50
C THR A 79 -11.29 19.35 13.31
N TYR A 80 -10.03 19.26 12.84
CA TYR A 80 -8.85 19.68 13.60
C TYR A 80 -7.95 20.67 12.83
N GLY A 81 -8.26 20.97 11.58
CA GLY A 81 -7.45 21.86 10.73
C GLY A 81 -6.27 21.13 10.06
N PHE A 82 -5.26 21.92 9.68
CA PHE A 82 -4.12 21.41 8.92
C PHE A 82 -3.09 20.70 9.80
N SER A 83 -2.74 19.46 9.47
CA SER A 83 -1.64 18.72 10.07
C SER A 83 -0.44 18.65 9.12
N LEU A 84 0.71 19.17 9.53
CA LEU A 84 1.93 19.13 8.72
C LEU A 84 2.41 17.69 8.49
N THR A 85 2.44 16.85 9.53
CA THR A 85 2.85 15.45 9.41
C THR A 85 1.89 14.65 8.53
N GLY A 86 0.58 14.92 8.64
CA GLY A 86 -0.46 14.32 7.79
C GLY A 86 -0.30 14.73 6.32
N ALA A 87 -0.03 16.01 6.05
CA ALA A 87 0.22 16.50 4.70
C ALA A 87 1.49 15.89 4.08
N MET A 88 2.55 15.71 4.87
CA MET A 88 3.77 15.03 4.44
C MET A 88 3.50 13.56 4.09
N ALA A 89 2.81 12.81 4.96
CA ALA A 89 2.45 11.42 4.71
C ALA A 89 1.54 11.28 3.47
N ALA A 90 0.53 12.14 3.35
CA ALA A 90 -0.38 12.19 2.19
C ALA A 90 0.39 12.45 0.88
N SER A 91 1.35 13.39 0.89
CA SER A 91 2.17 13.70 -0.28
C SER A 91 3.01 12.51 -0.74
N VAL A 92 3.65 11.80 0.21
CA VAL A 92 4.41 10.57 -0.10
C VAL A 92 3.48 9.48 -0.66
N LEU A 93 2.27 9.34 -0.13
CA LEU A 93 1.27 8.38 -0.62
C LEU A 93 0.82 8.69 -2.04
N ILE A 94 0.47 9.95 -2.31
CA ILE A 94 0.09 10.41 -3.65
C ILE A 94 1.22 10.14 -4.65
N PHE A 95 2.47 10.45 -4.27
CA PHE A 95 3.63 10.17 -5.10
C PHE A 95 3.83 8.66 -5.35
N GLN A 96 3.65 7.84 -4.32
CA GLN A 96 3.75 6.38 -4.43
C GLN A 96 2.75 5.79 -5.41
N VAL A 97 1.50 6.25 -5.36
CA VAL A 97 0.43 5.80 -6.25
C VAL A 97 0.62 6.36 -7.66
N ALA A 98 1.08 7.60 -7.81
CA ALA A 98 1.46 8.17 -9.10
C ALA A 98 2.56 7.34 -9.79
N LEU A 99 3.58 6.90 -9.05
CA LEU A 99 4.59 5.98 -9.58
C LEU A 99 4.02 4.62 -9.97
N GLY A 100 3.05 4.10 -9.20
CA GLY A 100 2.30 2.90 -9.54
C GLY A 100 1.53 3.05 -10.85
N GLY A 101 0.82 4.18 -11.01
CA GLY A 101 0.10 4.55 -12.23
C GLY A 101 1.03 4.70 -13.43
N TYR A 102 2.14 5.44 -13.28
CA TYR A 102 3.18 5.56 -14.31
C TYR A 102 3.69 4.18 -14.75
N GLY A 103 3.94 3.28 -13.79
CA GLY A 103 4.32 1.91 -14.06
C GLY A 103 3.27 1.14 -14.84
N PHE A 104 1.98 1.34 -14.55
CA PHE A 104 0.90 0.69 -15.28
C PHE A 104 0.84 1.13 -16.75
N TYR A 105 0.99 2.42 -17.04
CA TYR A 105 0.87 2.96 -18.41
C TYR A 105 2.12 2.75 -19.29
N ARG A 106 3.31 2.62 -18.70
CA ARG A 106 4.56 2.46 -19.47
C ARG A 106 4.84 1.02 -19.89
N LYS A 107 5.02 0.81 -21.21
CA LYS A 107 5.36 -0.49 -21.83
C LYS A 107 6.74 -1.04 -21.46
N LYS A 108 7.76 -0.18 -21.33
CA LYS A 108 9.11 -0.55 -20.87
C LYS A 108 9.40 0.18 -19.57
N ARG A 109 9.63 -0.58 -18.50
CA ARG A 109 9.94 -0.06 -17.17
C ARG A 109 11.36 -0.45 -16.83
N GLY A 110 12.21 0.53 -16.50
CA GLY A 110 13.57 0.27 -16.06
C GLY A 110 13.61 -0.31 -14.64
N GLY A 111 14.69 -1.03 -14.32
CA GLY A 111 14.93 -1.52 -12.96
C GLY A 111 14.98 -0.40 -11.90
N LEU A 112 15.37 0.82 -12.31
CA LEU A 112 15.36 2.01 -11.45
C LEU A 112 13.96 2.39 -10.98
N TRP A 113 12.96 2.41 -11.86
CA TRP A 113 11.57 2.70 -11.48
C TRP A 113 11.07 1.74 -10.41
N LEU A 114 11.36 0.44 -10.56
CA LEU A 114 10.95 -0.56 -9.59
C LEU A 114 11.64 -0.37 -8.23
N LYS A 115 12.91 0.03 -8.22
CA LYS A 115 13.64 0.38 -6.99
C LYS A 115 13.01 1.59 -6.31
N LEU A 116 12.72 2.65 -7.06
CA LEU A 116 12.08 3.87 -6.52
C LEU A 116 10.68 3.58 -5.96
N HIS A 117 9.82 2.91 -6.74
CA HIS A 117 8.47 2.57 -6.30
C HIS A 117 8.46 1.68 -5.04
N ARG A 118 9.47 0.83 -4.84
CA ARG A 118 9.61 0.04 -3.60
C ARG A 118 10.19 0.87 -2.46
N GLY A 119 11.20 1.68 -2.73
CA GLY A 119 11.83 2.54 -1.73
C GLY A 119 10.86 3.56 -1.15
N ILE A 120 10.02 4.16 -2.00
CA ILE A 120 9.00 5.13 -1.58
C ILE A 120 7.88 4.46 -0.77
N ALA A 121 7.54 3.19 -1.05
CA ALA A 121 6.67 2.44 -0.15
C ALA A 121 7.30 2.36 1.26
N VAL A 122 8.56 1.95 1.38
CA VAL A 122 9.20 1.89 2.70
C VAL A 122 9.23 3.26 3.39
N LEU A 123 9.54 4.33 2.65
CA LEU A 123 9.48 5.71 3.17
C LEU A 123 8.07 6.10 3.64
N LEU A 124 7.04 5.72 2.90
CA LEU A 124 5.64 5.96 3.26
C LEU A 124 5.28 5.27 4.57
N MET A 125 5.78 4.05 4.80
CA MET A 125 5.57 3.35 6.07
C MET A 125 6.12 4.15 7.26
N ILE A 126 7.30 4.75 7.12
CA ILE A 126 7.91 5.62 8.14
C ILE A 126 7.09 6.88 8.32
N ALA A 127 6.66 7.52 7.23
CA ALA A 127 5.85 8.73 7.28
C ALA A 127 4.48 8.51 7.95
N ILE A 128 3.84 7.37 7.72
CA ILE A 128 2.59 6.98 8.39
C ILE A 128 2.84 6.78 9.89
N TYR A 129 3.90 6.05 10.26
CA TYR A 129 4.25 5.84 11.66
C TYR A 129 4.43 7.17 12.41
N LEU A 130 5.24 8.09 11.86
CA LEU A 130 5.48 9.41 12.44
C LEU A 130 4.26 10.34 12.47
N HIS A 131 3.21 10.03 11.71
CA HIS A 131 1.97 10.80 11.73
C HIS A 131 0.98 10.27 12.77
N VAL A 132 1.03 8.97 13.06
CA VAL A 132 0.12 8.31 13.99
C VAL A 132 0.61 8.40 15.44
N GLU A 133 1.94 8.40 15.65
CA GLU A 133 2.58 8.66 16.95
C GLU A 133 2.62 10.16 17.30
#